data_AF-A0A2I0EXB6-F1
#
_entry.id   AF-A0A2I0EXB6-F1
#
_cell.length_a   1.000
_cell.length_b   1.000
_cell.length_c   1.000
_cell.angle_alpha   90.00
_cell.angle_beta   90.00
_cell.angle_gamma   90.00
#
_symmetry.space_group_name_H-M   'P 1'
#
loop_
_entity.id
_entity.type
_entity.pdbx_description
1 polymer ?
#
loop_
_entity_poly.entity_id
_entity_poly.type
_entity_poly.pdbx_seq_one_letter_code
_entity_poly.pdbx_strand_id
1 'polypeptide(L)'
;MTTPITRSKLRKETSSLYSDMMAFYKRFSKVHEPGTRDLQRMKLNLDRLNPTSTGEQIEAIRFLEFFLAIHLGQIDSAHEAERIQLLGRAKDYTSRDSRQRRALRKWRREVEESSEQAV
;
A
#
# COMPACT_ATOMS: atom_id res chain seq x y z
N MET A 1 19.59 4.93 18.97
CA MET A 1 20.40 3.81 18.43
C MET A 1 19.46 2.83 17.75
N THR A 2 19.41 2.81 16.41
CA THR A 2 18.62 1.83 15.65
C THR A 2 19.44 0.57 15.48
N THR A 3 19.03 -0.51 16.13
CA THR A 3 19.68 -1.81 15.98
C THR A 3 19.57 -2.27 14.52
N PRO A 4 20.65 -2.85 13.94
CA PRO A 4 20.59 -3.34 12.58
C PRO A 4 19.56 -4.47 12.50
N ILE A 5 18.49 -4.24 11.74
CA ILE A 5 17.47 -5.24 11.47
C ILE A 5 18.13 -6.35 10.64
N THR A 6 18.11 -7.58 11.16
CA THR A 6 18.60 -8.74 10.43
C THR A 6 17.67 -9.04 9.24
N ARG A 7 18.20 -9.55 8.13
CA ARG A 7 17.38 -9.87 6.93
C ARG A 7 16.18 -10.78 7.25
N SER A 8 16.36 -11.72 8.18
CA SER A 8 15.29 -12.62 8.64
C SER A 8 14.20 -11.89 9.44
N LYS A 9 14.58 -10.92 10.28
CA LYS A 9 13.64 -10.08 11.01
C LYS A 9 12.86 -9.16 10.07
N LEU A 10 13.55 -8.52 9.14
CA LEU A 10 12.92 -7.68 8.11
C LEU A 10 11.85 -8.45 7.33
N ARG A 11 12.18 -9.65 6.83
CA ARG A 11 11.23 -10.48 6.08
C ARG A 11 9.98 -10.82 6.90
N LYS A 12 10.15 -11.16 8.18
CA LYS A 12 9.01 -11.49 9.05
C LYS A 12 8.13 -10.26 9.29
N GLU A 13 8.74 -9.12 9.58
CA GLU A 13 8.02 -7.89 9.90
C GLU A 13 7.28 -7.34 8.67
N THR A 14 7.89 -7.33 7.48
CA THR A 14 7.21 -6.90 6.24
C THR A 14 6.09 -7.83 5.86
N SER A 15 6.29 -9.15 6.01
CA SER A 15 5.24 -10.12 5.70
C SER A 15 4.04 -10.00 6.64
N SER A 16 4.29 -9.81 7.93
CA SER A 16 3.24 -9.59 8.93
C SER A 16 2.50 -8.28 8.67
N LEU A 17 3.23 -7.17 8.49
CA LEU A 17 2.61 -5.87 8.26
C LEU A 17 1.78 -5.84 6.98
N TYR A 18 2.29 -6.40 5.88
CA TYR A 18 1.51 -6.54 4.64
C TYR A 18 0.20 -7.29 4.88
N SER A 19 0.26 -8.41 5.60
CA SER A 19 -0.92 -9.23 5.90
C SER A 19 -1.94 -8.46 6.73
N ASP A 20 -1.48 -7.75 7.77
CA ASP A 20 -2.34 -6.93 8.63
C ASP A 20 -3.02 -5.80 7.85
N MET A 21 -2.25 -5.05 7.04
CA MET A 21 -2.78 -3.96 6.21
C MET A 21 -3.75 -4.47 5.14
N MET A 22 -3.47 -5.61 4.52
CA MET A 22 -4.35 -6.21 3.52
C MET A 22 -5.65 -6.73 4.15
N ALA A 23 -5.58 -7.33 5.33
CA ALA A 23 -6.76 -7.76 6.08
C ALA A 23 -7.63 -6.54 6.47
N PHE A 24 -6.99 -5.47 6.95
CA PHE A 24 -7.68 -4.21 7.24
C PHE A 24 -8.36 -3.63 6.00
N TYR A 25 -7.63 -3.53 4.88
CA TYR A 25 -8.18 -3.11 3.59
C TYR A 25 -9.42 -3.92 3.21
N LYS A 26 -9.35 -5.26 3.22
CA LYS A 26 -10.47 -6.13 2.82
C LYS A 26 -11.72 -5.99 3.69
N ARG A 27 -11.55 -5.64 4.97
CA ARG A 27 -12.68 -5.39 5.89
C ARG A 27 -13.39 -4.08 5.56
N PHE A 28 -12.65 -3.02 5.24
CA PHE A 28 -13.19 -1.66 5.16
C PHE A 28 -13.31 -1.10 3.74
N SER A 29 -12.77 -1.77 2.71
CA SER A 29 -12.82 -1.31 1.31
C SER A 29 -14.14 -1.59 0.59
N LYS A 30 -14.95 -2.51 1.13
CA LYS A 30 -16.22 -2.99 0.56
C LYS A 30 -17.39 -2.02 0.73
N VAL A 31 -17.28 -1.07 1.66
CA VAL A 31 -18.39 -0.19 2.06
C VAL A 31 -18.52 1.04 1.15
N HIS A 32 -17.54 1.28 0.26
CA HIS A 32 -17.51 2.52 -0.51
C HIS A 32 -18.15 2.45 -1.90
N GLU A 33 -18.91 3.52 -2.18
CA GLU A 33 -19.55 3.89 -3.44
C GLU A 33 -18.71 3.64 -4.70
N PRO A 34 -19.36 3.56 -5.88
CA PRO A 34 -18.66 3.58 -7.17
C PRO A 34 -17.87 4.88 -7.30
N GLY A 35 -16.62 4.85 -6.82
CA GLY A 35 -15.72 5.97 -6.93
C GLY A 35 -15.32 6.24 -8.38
N THR A 36 -14.49 7.25 -8.56
CA THR A 36 -13.86 7.56 -9.85
C THR A 36 -13.18 6.33 -10.46
N ARG A 37 -13.09 6.25 -11.79
CA ARG A 37 -12.45 5.13 -12.51
C ARG A 37 -11.06 4.80 -11.94
N ASP A 38 -10.33 5.81 -11.49
CA ASP A 38 -9.01 5.65 -10.88
C ASP A 38 -9.07 4.89 -9.55
N LEU A 39 -10.04 5.20 -8.68
CA LEU A 39 -10.21 4.47 -7.42
C LEU A 39 -10.58 3.01 -7.66
N GLN A 40 -11.42 2.75 -8.67
CA GLN A 40 -11.78 1.38 -9.06
C GLN A 40 -10.55 0.61 -9.56
N ARG A 41 -9.72 1.24 -10.40
CA ARG A 41 -8.46 0.65 -10.88
C ARG A 41 -7.49 0.37 -9.73
N MET A 42 -7.39 1.29 -8.76
CA MET A 42 -6.56 1.08 -7.57
C MET A 42 -7.04 -0.10 -6.72
N LYS A 43 -8.36 -0.21 -6.47
CA LYS A 43 -8.93 -1.36 -5.76
C LYS A 43 -8.64 -2.67 -6.49
N LEU A 44 -8.86 -2.72 -7.80
CA LEU A 44 -8.55 -3.91 -8.62
C LEU A 44 -7.07 -4.31 -8.52
N ASN A 45 -6.16 -3.33 -8.52
CA ASN A 45 -4.74 -3.59 -8.35
C ASN A 45 -4.43 -4.13 -6.94
N LEU A 46 -5.05 -3.58 -5.90
CA LEU A 46 -4.90 -4.07 -4.51
C LEU A 46 -5.43 -5.50 -4.35
N ASP A 47 -6.57 -5.82 -4.93
CA ASP A 47 -7.18 -7.16 -4.88
C ASP A 47 -6.33 -8.23 -5.59
N ARG A 48 -5.52 -7.80 -6.58
CA ARG A 48 -4.60 -8.67 -7.34
C ARG A 48 -3.20 -8.75 -6.73
N LEU A 49 -2.89 -7.98 -5.69
CA LEU A 49 -1.57 -8.04 -5.05
C LEU A 49 -1.32 -9.42 -4.46
N ASN A 50 -0.22 -10.05 -4.87
CA ASN A 50 0.28 -11.29 -4.31
C ASN A 50 1.82 -11.24 -4.20
N PRO A 51 2.37 -10.40 -3.29
CA PRO A 51 3.81 -10.22 -3.17
C PRO A 51 4.48 -11.49 -2.63
N THR A 52 5.48 -11.98 -3.36
CA THR A 52 6.23 -13.21 -3.05
C THR A 52 7.59 -12.96 -2.43
N SER A 53 8.16 -11.77 -2.69
CA SER A 53 9.47 -11.36 -2.18
C SER A 53 9.35 -10.24 -1.13
N THR A 54 10.36 -10.08 -0.27
CA THR A 54 10.42 -8.96 0.70
C THR A 54 10.38 -7.59 0.02
N GLY A 55 10.99 -7.46 -1.17
CA GLY A 55 10.92 -6.24 -1.97
C GLY A 55 9.49 -5.95 -2.43
N GLU A 56 8.81 -6.94 -3.00
CA GLU A 56 7.39 -6.80 -3.39
C GLU A 56 6.48 -6.51 -2.20
N GLN A 57 6.74 -7.10 -1.03
CA GLN A 57 5.98 -6.82 0.19
C GLN A 57 6.13 -5.36 0.62
N ILE A 58 7.32 -4.79 0.54
CA ILE A 58 7.57 -3.38 0.85
C ILE A 58 6.82 -2.49 -0.15
N GLU A 59 6.87 -2.78 -1.45
CA GLU A 59 6.11 -2.02 -2.46
C GLU A 59 4.59 -2.12 -2.23
N ALA A 60 4.09 -3.32 -1.87
CA ALA A 60 2.69 -3.53 -1.54
C ALA A 60 2.27 -2.75 -0.28
N ILE A 61 3.11 -2.74 0.77
CA ILE A 61 2.90 -1.93 1.99
C ILE A 61 2.78 -0.45 1.63
N ARG A 62 3.63 0.05 0.74
CA ARG A 62 3.62 1.45 0.31
C ARG A 62 2.37 1.81 -0.48
N PHE A 63 1.90 0.91 -1.32
CA PHE A 63 0.64 1.11 -2.04
C PHE A 63 -0.56 1.09 -1.08
N LEU A 64 -0.58 0.14 -0.13
CA LEU A 64 -1.60 0.08 0.92
C LEU A 64 -1.56 1.32 1.84
N GLU A 65 -0.37 1.80 2.22
CA GLU A 65 -0.21 3.02 3.01
C GLU A 65 -0.90 4.20 2.32
N PHE A 66 -0.60 4.42 1.04
CA PHE A 66 -1.22 5.49 0.26
C PHE A 66 -2.74 5.34 0.18
N PHE A 67 -3.21 4.15 -0.17
CA PHE A 67 -4.65 3.90 -0.30
C PHE A 67 -5.37 4.12 1.03
N LEU A 68 -4.86 3.52 2.11
CA LEU A 68 -5.46 3.63 3.42
C LEU A 68 -5.42 5.06 3.95
N ALA A 69 -4.39 5.86 3.66
CA ALA A 69 -4.30 7.24 4.11
C ALA A 69 -5.23 8.21 3.34
N ILE A 70 -5.44 7.98 2.04
CA ILE A 70 -6.09 8.97 1.17
C ILE A 70 -7.50 8.55 0.74
N HIS A 71 -7.71 7.25 0.50
CA HIS A 71 -8.89 6.73 -0.20
C HIS A 71 -9.75 5.81 0.66
N LEU A 72 -9.32 5.49 1.88
CA LEU A 72 -10.20 4.94 2.88
C LEU A 72 -11.11 6.07 3.36
N GLY A 73 -12.42 5.93 3.13
CA GLY A 73 -13.37 6.92 3.63
C GLY A 73 -13.67 6.71 5.10
N GLN A 74 -14.85 7.17 5.52
CA GLN A 74 -15.19 7.25 6.93
C GLN A 74 -15.35 5.85 7.55
N ILE A 75 -14.66 5.66 8.68
CA ILE A 75 -14.75 4.49 9.55
C ILE A 75 -14.99 4.97 10.99
N ASP A 76 -15.48 4.10 11.87
CA ASP A 76 -15.65 4.46 13.27
C ASP A 76 -14.30 4.70 13.98
N SER A 77 -14.37 5.28 15.18
CA SER A 77 -13.19 5.70 15.93
C SER A 77 -12.27 4.54 16.35
N ALA A 78 -12.81 3.34 16.57
CA ALA A 78 -12.02 2.17 16.94
C ALA A 78 -11.19 1.69 15.73
N HIS A 79 -11.79 1.64 14.55
CA HIS A 79 -11.10 1.26 13.33
C HIS A 79 -10.13 2.35 12.83
N GLU A 80 -10.42 3.63 13.08
CA GLU A 80 -9.48 4.72 12.79
C GLU A 80 -8.21 4.62 13.64
N ALA A 81 -8.32 4.20 14.90
CA ALA A 81 -7.14 3.95 15.73
C ALA A 81 -6.28 2.81 15.18
N GLU A 82 -6.90 1.70 14.72
CA GLU A 82 -6.20 0.59 14.07
C GLU A 82 -5.51 1.04 12.78
N ARG A 83 -6.19 1.85 11.95
CA ARG A 83 -5.62 2.46 10.74
C ARG A 83 -4.38 3.28 11.05
N ILE A 84 -4.44 4.16 12.06
CA ILE A 84 -3.31 5.01 12.47
C ILE A 84 -2.11 4.14 12.91
N GLN A 85 -2.34 3.06 13.66
CA GLN A 85 -1.28 2.14 14.06
C GLN A 85 -0.62 1.45 12.85
N LEU A 86 -1.42 0.97 11.90
CA LEU A 86 -0.92 0.34 10.67
C LEU A 86 -0.11 1.32 9.81
N LEU A 87 -0.59 2.55 9.64
CA LEU A 87 0.14 3.62 8.93
C LEU A 87 1.43 3.99 9.66
N GLY A 88 1.42 4.02 11.00
CA GLY A 88 2.61 4.23 11.81
C GLY A 88 3.69 3.18 11.54
N ARG A 89 3.30 1.90 11.54
CA ARG A 89 4.21 0.78 11.21
C ARG A 89 4.70 0.83 9.76
N ALA A 90 3.86 1.26 8.81
CA ALA A 90 4.24 1.37 7.40
C ALA A 90 5.40 2.36 7.20
N LYS A 91 5.37 3.51 7.89
CA LYS A 91 6.40 4.56 7.79
C LYS A 91 7.82 4.07 8.01
N ASP A 92 8.03 3.05 8.84
CA ASP A 92 9.36 2.47 9.08
C ASP A 92 9.97 1.81 7.83
N TYR A 93 9.12 1.39 6.87
CA TYR A 93 9.52 0.73 5.62
C TYR A 93 9.38 1.65 4.39
N THR A 94 8.54 2.68 4.48
CA THR A 94 8.24 3.60 3.37
C THR A 94 9.10 4.87 3.38
N SER A 95 9.59 5.30 4.55
CA SER A 95 10.37 6.53 4.74
C SER A 95 11.78 6.52 4.14
N ARG A 96 12.34 5.34 3.80
CA ARG A 96 13.77 5.20 3.46
C ARG A 96 14.15 5.30 1.99
N ASP A 97 13.23 5.60 1.07
CA ASP A 97 13.50 5.30 -0.34
C ASP A 97 13.24 6.46 -1.32
N SER A 98 14.25 7.31 -1.47
CA SER A 98 14.32 8.33 -2.53
C SER A 98 14.29 7.74 -3.94
N ARG A 99 14.70 6.47 -4.13
CA ARG A 99 14.67 5.77 -5.43
C ARG A 99 13.26 5.37 -5.82
N GLN A 100 12.41 5.16 -4.83
CA GLN A 100 11.06 4.73 -5.03
C GLN A 100 10.13 5.81 -5.60
N ARG A 101 10.37 7.09 -5.26
CA ARG A 101 9.77 8.21 -6.00
C ARG A 101 10.11 8.17 -7.49
N ARG A 102 11.27 7.61 -7.88
CA ARG A 102 11.66 7.48 -9.30
C ARG A 102 10.98 6.28 -9.97
N ALA A 103 10.89 5.14 -9.29
CA ALA A 103 10.18 3.96 -9.77
C ALA A 103 8.66 4.18 -9.88
N LEU A 104 8.03 4.80 -8.88
CA LEU A 104 6.61 5.15 -8.89
C LEU A 104 6.29 6.20 -9.98
N ARG A 105 7.20 7.17 -10.21
CA ARG A 105 7.09 8.11 -11.34
C ARG A 105 7.29 7.45 -12.70
N LYS A 106 8.12 6.40 -12.80
CA LYS A 106 8.30 5.61 -14.03
C LYS A 106 7.04 4.81 -14.32
N TRP A 107 6.54 4.07 -13.32
CA TRP A 107 5.31 3.29 -13.42
C TRP A 107 4.10 4.17 -13.76
N ARG A 108 3.96 5.34 -13.12
CA ARG A 108 2.87 6.30 -13.46
C ARG A 108 2.94 6.75 -14.92
N ARG A 109 4.14 7.03 -15.45
CA ARG A 109 4.35 7.39 -16.85
C ARG A 109 4.01 6.26 -17.82
N GLU A 110 4.45 5.04 -17.54
CA GLU A 110 4.15 3.86 -18.37
C GLU A 110 2.64 3.56 -18.42
N VAL A 111 1.92 3.87 -17.33
CA VAL A 111 0.46 3.76 -17.25
C VAL A 111 -0.27 4.88 -18.01
N GLU A 112 0.24 6.12 -18.00
CA GLU A 112 -0.30 7.26 -18.76
C GLU A 112 -0.06 7.09 -20.28
N GLU A 113 1.15 6.73 -20.70
CA GLU A 113 1.50 6.48 -22.11
C GLU A 113 0.71 5.30 -22.72
N SER A 114 0.46 4.23 -21.95
CA SER A 114 -0.39 3.12 -22.40
C SER A 114 -1.87 3.50 -22.54
N SER A 115 -2.31 4.58 -21.90
CA SER A 115 -3.68 5.08 -22.02
C SER A 115 -3.87 6.08 -23.16
N GLU A 116 -2.80 6.74 -23.60
CA GLU A 116 -2.81 7.65 -24.76
C GLU A 116 -2.70 6.92 -26.11
N GLN A 117 -2.17 5.69 -26.14
CA GLN A 117 -2.11 4.86 -27.36
C GLN A 117 -3.38 4.03 -27.62
N ALA A 118 -4.39 4.12 -26.75
CA ALA A 118 -5.65 3.38 -26.86
C ALA A 118 -6.83 4.25 -27.39
N VAL A 119 -6.53 5.36 -28.06
CA VAL A 119 -7.49 6.24 -28.75
C VAL A 119 -7.18 6.28 -30.24
#